data_AF-G0PNB9-F1
#
_entry.id   AF-G0PNB9-F1
#
_cell.length_a   1.000
_cell.length_b   1.000
_cell.length_c   1.000
_cell.angle_alpha   90.00
_cell.angle_beta   90.00
_cell.angle_gamma   90.00
#
_symmetry.space_group_name_H-M   'P 1'
#
loop_
_entity.id
_entity.type
_entity.pdbx_description
1 polymer ?
#
loop_
_entity_poly.entity_id
_entity_poly.type
_entity_poly.pdbx_seq_one_letter_code
_entity_poly.pdbx_strand_id
1 'polypeptide(L)'
;MSESECLPTHWSWTMPCFQPAPELYSFMMHYLHLITTPVYVITLVALFKETSQLFQKYKYYLIVHIITNFLSEGYVSFMWLPRTHLPYDVYKSTGILAHLNFSGVFQFLLLSQFLAFTGVPILKMFHYRFKAVVLYQSGKFYTNLPTFGIYLFRFLIVMHLLGFIWSMADGQTIVYPKNKMDELFPKFLDLPAEIRCYTVFILAPEDPILILSVILWGVLCTIGTVMVLTSVMLINQLLNKTKNLSKETKKLQKMLVFSLLAQAAIHVIMILFP
;
A
#
# COMPACT_ATOMS: atom_id res chain seq x y z
N MET A 1 12.93 20.74 31.23
CA MET A 1 13.98 20.36 30.27
C MET A 1 13.56 20.97 28.94
N SER A 2 14.28 22.00 28.50
CA SER A 2 13.89 22.85 27.37
C SER A 2 14.14 22.15 26.03
N GLU A 3 13.32 22.47 25.03
CA GLU A 3 13.38 22.02 23.63
C GLU A 3 14.70 22.35 22.89
N SER A 4 15.74 22.84 23.58
CA SER A 4 17.02 23.26 23.01
C SER A 4 18.17 22.24 23.13
N GLU A 5 17.96 21.07 23.74
CA GLU A 5 19.03 20.06 23.94
C GLU A 5 19.00 18.87 22.97
N CYS A 6 18.05 18.82 22.02
CA CYS A 6 17.98 17.76 21.00
C CYS A 6 18.78 18.05 19.72
N LEU A 7 19.71 19.02 19.73
CA LEU A 7 20.65 19.25 18.63
C LEU A 7 22.06 18.91 19.10
N PRO A 8 22.57 17.70 18.77
CA PRO A 8 23.94 17.35 19.08
C PRO A 8 24.90 18.12 18.17
N THR A 9 25.75 18.94 18.78
CA THR A 9 26.65 19.93 18.17
C THR A 9 27.99 19.39 17.68
N HIS A 10 28.14 18.09 17.43
CA HIS A 10 29.34 17.56 16.78
C HIS A 10 29.02 16.36 15.88
N TRP A 11 28.66 16.65 14.63
CA TRP A 11 28.56 15.66 13.57
C TRP A 11 29.03 16.33 12.28
N SER A 12 30.05 15.76 11.65
CA SER A 12 30.41 16.07 10.27
C SER A 12 29.30 15.53 9.33
N TRP A 13 28.18 16.25 9.27
CA TRP A 13 26.98 15.96 8.49
C TRP A 13 27.11 16.33 7.01
N THR A 14 27.99 15.74 6.20
CA THR A 14 28.02 16.16 4.77
C THR A 14 28.04 15.11 3.68
N MET A 15 28.28 13.79 3.87
CA MET A 15 28.35 12.90 2.68
C MET A 15 27.69 11.50 2.67
N PRO A 16 27.50 10.72 3.76
CA PRO A 16 26.92 9.36 3.62
C PRO A 16 25.38 9.31 3.59
N CYS A 17 24.65 10.25 4.20
CA CYS A 17 23.20 10.14 4.33
C CYS A 17 22.39 10.43 3.05
N PHE A 18 22.95 11.22 2.14
CA PHE A 18 22.28 11.61 0.89
C PHE A 18 22.83 10.88 -0.34
N GLN A 19 23.49 9.74 -0.15
CA GLN A 19 23.90 8.91 -1.29
C GLN A 19 22.68 8.50 -2.10
N PRO A 20 22.70 8.72 -3.43
CA PRO A 20 21.58 8.41 -4.29
C PRO A 20 21.36 6.89 -4.37
N ALA A 21 20.15 6.48 -4.75
CA ALA A 21 19.91 5.09 -5.12
C ALA A 21 20.74 4.71 -6.37
N PRO A 22 21.02 3.41 -6.59
CA PRO A 22 21.71 2.95 -7.79
C PRO A 22 21.08 3.51 -9.05
N GLU A 23 21.90 4.01 -9.99
CA GLU A 23 21.41 4.75 -11.17
C GLU A 23 20.40 3.94 -11.97
N LEU A 24 20.64 2.65 -12.18
CA LEU A 24 19.70 1.77 -12.89
C LEU A 24 18.35 1.66 -12.18
N TYR A 25 18.36 1.52 -10.85
CA TYR A 25 17.13 1.45 -10.07
C TYR A 25 16.36 2.77 -10.15
N SER A 26 17.03 3.90 -9.90
CA SER A 26 16.42 5.23 -9.98
C SER A 26 15.88 5.52 -11.38
N PHE A 27 16.62 5.15 -12.43
CA PHE A 27 16.16 5.24 -13.81
C PHE A 27 14.90 4.40 -14.04
N MET A 28 14.88 3.13 -13.63
CA MET A 28 13.68 2.31 -13.80
C MET A 28 12.47 2.92 -13.06
N MET A 29 12.65 3.30 -11.81
CA MET A 29 11.57 3.88 -10.99
C MET A 29 11.00 5.17 -11.58
N HIS A 30 11.84 6.08 -12.09
CA HIS A 30 11.37 7.35 -12.66
C HIS A 30 10.75 7.20 -14.05
N TYR A 31 11.28 6.31 -14.89
CA TYR A 31 10.90 6.24 -16.31
C TYR A 31 9.77 5.24 -16.60
N LEU A 32 9.49 4.27 -15.73
CA LEU A 32 8.33 3.37 -15.88
C LEU A 32 7.01 4.15 -15.97
N HIS A 33 6.94 5.34 -15.36
CA HIS A 33 5.79 6.26 -15.43
C HIS A 33 5.44 6.68 -16.86
N LEU A 34 6.40 6.70 -17.78
CA LEU A 34 6.15 7.02 -19.18
C LEU A 34 5.26 5.98 -19.87
N ILE A 35 5.21 4.77 -19.33
CA ILE A 35 4.35 3.69 -19.83
C ILE A 35 3.02 3.68 -19.06
N THR A 36 3.05 3.79 -17.73
CA THR A 36 1.84 3.70 -16.89
C THR A 36 0.93 4.92 -17.01
N THR A 37 1.49 6.12 -17.12
CA THR A 37 0.72 7.37 -17.20
C THR A 37 -0.20 7.44 -18.42
N PRO A 38 0.26 7.17 -19.67
CA PRO A 38 -0.64 7.12 -20.83
C PRO A 38 -1.77 6.11 -20.66
N VAL A 39 -1.50 4.95 -20.06
CA VAL A 39 -2.52 3.93 -19.79
C VAL A 39 -3.58 4.46 -18.82
N TYR A 40 -3.19 5.16 -17.74
CA TYR A 40 -4.14 5.81 -16.84
C TYR A 40 -4.98 6.87 -17.55
N VAL A 41 -4.36 7.72 -18.37
CA VAL A 41 -5.06 8.78 -19.11
C VAL A 41 -6.08 8.20 -20.08
N ILE A 42 -5.68 7.22 -20.90
CA ILE A 42 -6.57 6.55 -21.85
C ILE A 42 -7.73 5.88 -21.12
N THR A 43 -7.44 5.20 -20.01
CA THR A 43 -8.46 4.54 -19.20
C THR A 43 -9.44 5.55 -18.59
N LEU A 44 -8.96 6.66 -18.03
CA LEU A 44 -9.80 7.72 -17.49
C LEU A 44 -10.69 8.33 -18.57
N VAL A 45 -10.14 8.65 -19.75
CA VAL A 45 -10.92 9.16 -20.89
C VAL A 45 -12.01 8.18 -21.31
N ALA A 46 -11.69 6.88 -21.39
CA ALA A 46 -12.67 5.84 -21.69
C ALA A 46 -13.78 5.77 -20.62
N LEU A 47 -13.42 5.86 -19.34
CA LEU A 47 -14.38 5.86 -18.23
C LEU A 47 -15.27 7.11 -18.24
N PHE A 48 -14.74 8.30 -18.53
CA PHE A 48 -15.55 9.51 -18.63
C PHE A 48 -16.53 9.49 -19.81
N LYS A 49 -16.16 8.83 -20.91
CA LYS A 49 -17.05 8.59 -22.06
C LYS A 49 -18.16 7.58 -21.78
N GLU A 50 -18.01 6.72 -20.77
CA GLU A 50 -19.02 5.72 -20.42
C GLU A 50 -20.23 6.35 -19.71
N THR A 51 -21.39 6.28 -20.37
CA THR A 51 -22.65 6.90 -19.94
C THR A 51 -23.62 5.94 -19.25
N SER A 52 -23.37 4.63 -19.26
CA SER A 52 -24.28 3.64 -18.69
C SER A 52 -24.58 3.89 -17.21
N GLN A 53 -25.87 4.08 -16.88
CA GLN A 53 -26.33 4.28 -15.51
C GLN A 53 -26.05 3.06 -14.61
N LEU A 54 -26.12 1.85 -15.18
CA LEU A 54 -25.82 0.59 -14.49
C LEU A 54 -24.33 0.44 -14.15
N PHE A 55 -23.44 1.21 -14.78
CA PHE A 55 -22.00 1.13 -14.55
C PHE A 55 -21.47 2.25 -13.66
N GLN A 56 -22.24 3.31 -13.38
CA GLN A 56 -21.76 4.52 -12.69
C GLN A 56 -21.07 4.24 -11.35
N LYS A 57 -21.64 3.37 -10.50
CA LYS A 57 -21.03 3.01 -9.21
C LYS A 57 -19.70 2.29 -9.37
N TYR A 58 -19.60 1.39 -10.34
CA TYR A 58 -18.39 0.64 -10.61
C TYR A 58 -17.32 1.53 -11.26
N LYS A 59 -17.73 2.42 -12.18
CA LYS A 59 -16.89 3.47 -12.75
C LYS A 59 -16.23 4.32 -11.67
N TYR A 60 -16.99 4.77 -10.67
CA TYR A 60 -16.43 5.56 -9.58
C TYR A 60 -15.31 4.81 -8.84
N TYR A 61 -15.51 3.51 -8.55
CA TYR A 61 -14.45 2.70 -7.91
C TYR A 61 -13.21 2.56 -8.78
N LEU A 62 -13.37 2.41 -10.10
CA LEU A 62 -12.23 2.38 -11.04
C LEU A 62 -11.49 3.71 -11.08
N ILE A 63 -12.19 4.84 -11.15
CA ILE A 63 -11.57 6.18 -11.16
C ILE A 63 -10.79 6.40 -9.87
N VAL A 64 -11.40 6.11 -8.71
CA VAL A 64 -10.71 6.23 -7.43
C VAL A 64 -9.47 5.32 -7.39
N HIS A 65 -9.58 4.07 -7.85
CA HIS A 65 -8.44 3.16 -7.92
C HIS A 65 -7.29 3.70 -8.78
N ILE A 66 -7.59 4.23 -9.97
CA ILE A 66 -6.59 4.81 -10.87
C ILE A 66 -5.89 5.99 -10.19
N ILE A 67 -6.65 6.90 -9.58
CA ILE A 67 -6.10 8.08 -8.91
C ILE A 67 -5.22 7.66 -7.73
N THR A 68 -5.70 6.76 -6.86
CA THR A 68 -4.91 6.31 -5.69
C THR A 68 -3.67 5.55 -6.11
N ASN A 69 -3.75 4.74 -7.18
CA ASN A 69 -2.59 4.02 -7.69
C ASN A 69 -1.55 4.96 -8.28
N PHE A 70 -1.97 5.93 -9.11
CA PHE A 70 -1.08 6.94 -9.68
C PHE A 70 -0.37 7.75 -8.59
N LEU A 71 -1.11 8.18 -7.54
CA LEU A 71 -0.51 8.88 -6.41
C LEU A 71 0.48 8.00 -5.64
N SER A 72 0.14 6.74 -5.39
CA SER A 72 1.04 5.79 -4.71
C SER A 72 2.30 5.51 -5.54
N GLU A 73 2.18 5.37 -6.85
CA GLU A 73 3.30 5.12 -7.78
C GLU A 73 4.24 6.33 -7.79
N GLY A 74 3.69 7.54 -7.92
CA GLY A 74 4.46 8.78 -7.86
C GLY A 74 5.12 9.00 -6.50
N TYR A 75 4.44 8.62 -5.42
CA TYR A 75 5.00 8.64 -4.07
C TYR A 75 6.22 7.73 -3.96
N VAL A 76 6.10 6.45 -4.31
CA VAL A 76 7.21 5.49 -4.19
C VAL A 76 8.37 5.89 -5.11
N SER A 77 8.08 6.39 -6.30
CA SER A 77 9.10 6.59 -7.33
C SER A 77 9.86 7.90 -7.19
N PHE A 78 9.21 8.98 -6.72
CA PHE A 78 9.84 10.30 -6.62
C PHE A 78 9.99 10.77 -5.17
N MET A 79 8.95 10.56 -4.36
CA MET A 79 8.93 11.11 -2.99
C MET A 79 9.74 10.26 -2.02
N TRP A 80 9.49 8.95 -1.99
CA TRP A 80 10.15 8.02 -1.07
C TRP A 80 11.46 7.47 -1.64
N LEU A 81 11.40 6.89 -2.85
CA LEU A 81 12.48 6.18 -3.54
C LEU A 81 13.29 5.29 -2.57
N PRO A 82 12.68 4.20 -2.06
CA PRO A 82 13.31 3.35 -1.07
C PRO A 82 14.44 2.53 -1.68
N ARG A 83 15.52 2.33 -0.93
CA ARG A 83 16.62 1.44 -1.25
C ARG A 83 16.78 0.41 -0.14
N THR A 84 16.65 -0.86 -0.49
CA THR A 84 16.80 -1.98 0.45
C THR A 84 18.28 -2.37 0.60
N HIS A 85 18.72 -2.64 1.82
CA HIS A 85 20.09 -3.05 2.13
C HIS A 85 20.16 -4.53 2.52
N LEU A 86 20.06 -5.44 1.54
CA LEU A 86 20.16 -6.88 1.80
C LEU A 86 21.52 -7.26 2.40
N PRO A 87 21.57 -8.27 3.30
CA PRO A 87 20.46 -9.09 3.79
C PRO A 87 19.67 -8.49 4.97
N TYR A 88 19.93 -7.22 5.31
CA TYR A 88 19.28 -6.56 6.43
C TYR A 88 17.92 -6.01 6.01
N ASP A 89 16.89 -6.21 6.84
CA ASP A 89 15.53 -5.69 6.62
C ASP A 89 15.46 -4.18 6.92
N VAL A 90 16.24 -3.41 6.17
CA VAL A 90 16.48 -1.99 6.34
C VAL A 90 16.24 -1.26 5.03
N TYR A 91 15.46 -0.18 5.11
CA TYR A 91 15.10 0.64 3.95
C TYR A 91 15.66 2.04 4.12
N LYS A 92 16.54 2.46 3.21
CA LYS A 92 17.02 3.84 3.14
C LYS A 92 16.15 4.63 2.18
N SER A 93 15.62 5.75 2.63
CA SER A 93 14.85 6.65 1.77
C SER A 93 15.81 7.59 1.03
N THR A 94 15.68 7.68 -0.30
CA THR A 94 16.58 8.49 -1.16
C THR A 94 15.83 9.49 -2.04
N GLY A 95 14.50 9.55 -1.94
CA GLY A 95 13.67 10.44 -2.73
C GLY A 95 13.60 11.87 -2.18
N ILE A 96 12.72 12.68 -2.76
CA ILE A 96 12.53 14.10 -2.41
C ILE A 96 12.27 14.29 -0.91
N LEU A 97 11.49 13.41 -0.27
CA LEU A 97 11.15 13.53 1.16
C LEU A 97 12.37 13.30 2.06
N ALA A 98 13.33 12.47 1.64
CA ALA A 98 14.58 12.31 2.37
C ALA A 98 15.39 13.62 2.36
N HIS A 99 15.42 14.35 1.24
CA HIS A 99 16.05 15.67 1.13
C HIS A 99 15.31 16.76 1.91
N LEU A 100 14.00 16.60 2.11
CA LEU A 100 13.19 17.48 2.96
C LEU A 100 13.24 17.10 4.45
N ASN A 101 14.14 16.20 4.86
CA ASN A 101 14.34 15.74 6.23
C ASN A 101 13.09 15.05 6.85
N PHE A 102 12.32 14.30 6.07
CA PHE A 102 11.32 13.38 6.63
C PHE A 102 11.96 12.04 7.05
N SER A 103 11.54 11.49 8.21
CA SER A 103 12.10 10.23 8.72
C SER A 103 11.78 9.04 7.82
N GLY A 104 12.62 8.02 7.86
CA GLY A 104 12.31 6.74 7.20
C GLY A 104 11.00 6.13 7.71
N VAL A 105 10.73 6.25 9.01
CA VAL A 105 9.48 5.76 9.64
C VAL A 105 8.24 6.47 9.07
N PHE A 106 8.28 7.80 8.98
CA PHE A 106 7.20 8.58 8.38
C PHE A 106 6.94 8.11 6.95
N GLN A 107 8.01 7.97 6.16
CA GLN A 107 7.87 7.62 4.75
C GLN A 107 7.34 6.20 4.55
N PHE A 108 7.75 5.25 5.39
CA PHE A 108 7.24 3.88 5.39
C PHE A 108 5.75 3.81 5.79
N LEU A 109 5.37 4.46 6.89
CA LEU A 109 3.98 4.49 7.35
C LEU A 109 3.06 5.24 6.37
N LEU A 110 3.58 6.26 5.69
CA LEU A 110 2.82 6.96 4.66
C LEU A 110 2.58 6.06 3.43
N LEU A 111 3.55 5.25 3.02
CA LEU A 111 3.32 4.24 1.99
C LEU A 111 2.23 3.26 2.43
N SER A 112 2.31 2.75 3.66
CA SER A 112 1.33 1.78 4.15
C SER A 112 -0.09 2.37 4.17
N GLN A 113 -0.26 3.68 4.39
CA GLN A 113 -1.54 4.37 4.19
C GLN A 113 -1.99 4.36 2.72
N PHE A 114 -1.12 4.75 1.77
CA PHE A 114 -1.48 4.76 0.34
C PHE A 114 -1.97 3.40 -0.15
N LEU A 115 -1.29 2.33 0.26
CA LEU A 115 -1.67 0.96 -0.07
C LEU A 115 -3.00 0.57 0.57
N ALA A 116 -3.22 0.93 1.84
CA ALA A 116 -4.47 0.66 2.54
C ALA A 116 -5.66 1.37 1.88
N PHE A 117 -5.50 2.64 1.48
CA PHE A 117 -6.52 3.39 0.73
C PHE A 117 -6.79 2.80 -0.64
N THR A 118 -5.75 2.33 -1.35
CA THR A 118 -5.88 1.68 -2.67
C THR A 118 -6.64 0.35 -2.57
N GLY A 119 -6.56 -0.35 -1.43
CA GLY A 119 -7.33 -1.56 -1.17
C GLY A 119 -8.86 -1.34 -1.15
N VAL A 120 -9.34 -0.15 -0.76
CA VAL A 120 -10.78 0.15 -0.65
C VAL A 120 -11.52 0.03 -1.99
N PRO A 121 -11.12 0.72 -3.08
CA PRO A 121 -11.79 0.58 -4.36
C PRO A 121 -11.67 -0.84 -4.92
N ILE A 122 -10.54 -1.55 -4.73
CA ILE A 122 -10.39 -2.96 -5.14
C ILE A 122 -11.46 -3.83 -4.49
N LEU A 123 -11.58 -3.77 -3.16
CA LEU A 123 -12.59 -4.53 -2.41
C LEU A 123 -14.02 -4.15 -2.83
N LYS A 124 -14.28 -2.87 -3.09
CA LYS A 124 -15.58 -2.41 -3.58
C LYS A 124 -15.90 -2.93 -4.98
N MET A 125 -14.92 -3.02 -5.87
CA MET A 125 -15.09 -3.60 -7.20
C MET A 125 -15.40 -5.10 -7.12
N PHE A 126 -14.69 -5.86 -6.28
CA PHE A 126 -15.01 -7.27 -6.02
C PHE A 126 -16.42 -7.44 -5.47
N HIS A 127 -16.80 -6.63 -4.48
CA HIS A 127 -18.13 -6.67 -3.88
C HIS A 127 -19.24 -6.29 -4.85
N TYR A 128 -18.99 -5.32 -5.73
CA TYR A 128 -19.94 -4.94 -6.77
C TYR A 128 -20.24 -6.13 -7.70
N ARG A 129 -19.19 -6.83 -8.14
CA ARG A 129 -19.31 -8.03 -8.99
C ARG A 129 -19.98 -9.18 -8.25
N PHE A 130 -19.63 -9.38 -6.98
CA PHE A 130 -20.28 -10.37 -6.12
C PHE A 130 -21.79 -10.12 -6.02
N LYS A 131 -22.21 -8.89 -5.71
CA LYS A 131 -23.64 -8.53 -5.64
C LYS A 131 -24.36 -8.75 -6.95
N ALA A 132 -23.75 -8.42 -8.09
CA ALA A 132 -24.36 -8.62 -9.41
C ALA A 132 -24.69 -10.10 -9.69
N VAL A 133 -23.92 -11.04 -9.14
CA VAL A 133 -24.16 -12.48 -9.29
C VAL A 133 -25.15 -13.00 -8.23
N VAL A 134 -25.15 -12.43 -7.03
CA VAL A 134 -25.95 -12.87 -5.87
C VAL A 134 -27.41 -12.39 -5.89
N LEU A 135 -27.76 -11.38 -6.69
CA LEU A 135 -29.13 -10.84 -6.81
C LEU A 135 -30.23 -11.92 -6.97
N TYR A 136 -29.88 -13.09 -7.51
CA TYR A 136 -30.80 -14.21 -7.75
C TYR A 136 -30.91 -15.24 -6.60
N GLN A 137 -30.18 -15.08 -5.48
CA GLN A 137 -30.15 -16.05 -4.37
C GLN A 137 -30.23 -15.40 -2.97
N SER A 138 -30.98 -14.29 -2.82
CA SER A 138 -31.08 -13.58 -1.53
C SER A 138 -31.59 -14.46 -0.38
N GLY A 139 -30.92 -14.44 0.78
CA GLY A 139 -31.42 -15.08 2.01
C GLY A 139 -30.40 -15.89 2.83
N LYS A 140 -29.17 -16.09 2.36
CA LYS A 140 -28.15 -16.88 3.08
C LYS A 140 -27.10 -16.00 3.76
N PHE A 141 -26.71 -16.33 5.00
CA PHE A 141 -25.72 -15.58 5.80
C PHE A 141 -24.42 -15.23 5.05
N TYR A 142 -23.91 -16.15 4.24
CA TYR A 142 -22.67 -15.98 3.46
C TYR A 142 -22.72 -14.83 2.43
N THR A 143 -23.92 -14.34 2.07
CA THR A 143 -24.06 -13.19 1.15
C THR A 143 -23.78 -11.85 1.83
N ASN A 144 -23.83 -11.80 3.16
CA ASN A 144 -23.55 -10.57 3.93
C ASN A 144 -22.09 -10.47 4.36
N LEU A 145 -21.36 -11.59 4.39
CA LEU A 145 -19.95 -11.65 4.82
C LEU A 145 -19.06 -10.65 4.04
N PRO A 146 -19.15 -10.52 2.70
CA PRO A 146 -18.34 -9.53 1.99
C PRO A 146 -18.68 -8.08 2.29
N THR A 147 -19.94 -7.81 2.63
CA THR A 147 -20.36 -6.47 3.04
C THR A 147 -19.77 -6.12 4.40
N PHE A 148 -19.81 -7.04 5.36
CA PHE A 148 -19.21 -6.85 6.69
C PHE A 148 -17.70 -6.65 6.61
N GLY A 149 -17.00 -7.49 5.84
CA GLY A 149 -15.55 -7.39 5.68
C GLY A 149 -15.09 -6.02 5.14
N ILE A 150 -15.85 -5.38 4.25
CA ILE A 150 -15.56 -4.02 3.78
C ILE A 150 -15.70 -2.97 4.88
N TYR A 151 -16.70 -3.09 5.76
CA TYR A 151 -16.84 -2.16 6.87
C TYR A 151 -15.73 -2.33 7.90
N LEU A 152 -15.37 -3.57 8.23
CA LEU A 152 -14.24 -3.87 9.10
C LEU A 152 -12.93 -3.34 8.50
N PHE A 153 -12.68 -3.57 7.21
CA PHE A 153 -11.49 -3.04 6.53
C PHE A 153 -11.42 -1.52 6.59
N ARG A 154 -12.54 -0.81 6.37
CA ARG A 154 -12.60 0.66 6.50
C ARG A 154 -12.32 1.15 7.91
N PHE A 155 -12.88 0.49 8.91
CA PHE A 155 -12.62 0.82 10.31
C PHE A 155 -11.12 0.68 10.62
N LEU A 156 -10.50 -0.42 10.18
CA LEU A 156 -9.08 -0.65 10.38
C LEU A 156 -8.18 0.36 9.66
N ILE A 157 -8.56 0.85 8.48
CA ILE A 157 -7.84 1.96 7.81
C ILE A 157 -7.85 3.21 8.68
N VAL A 158 -9.02 3.57 9.25
CA VAL A 158 -9.11 4.74 10.12
C VAL A 158 -8.24 4.56 11.36
N MET A 159 -8.26 3.38 11.99
CA MET A 159 -7.38 3.08 13.12
C MET A 159 -5.90 3.15 12.75
N HIS A 160 -5.53 2.63 11.58
CA HIS A 160 -4.17 2.71 11.07
C HIS A 160 -3.75 4.16 10.76
N LEU A 161 -4.66 5.01 10.26
CA LEU A 161 -4.41 6.44 10.06
C LEU A 161 -4.20 7.18 11.39
N LEU A 162 -4.99 6.85 12.41
CA LEU A 162 -4.80 7.40 13.76
C LEU A 162 -3.45 6.98 14.35
N GLY A 163 -3.04 5.71 14.15
CA GLY A 163 -1.72 5.21 14.54
C GLY A 163 -0.58 5.96 13.85
N PHE A 164 -0.72 6.25 12.55
CA PHE A 164 0.24 7.09 11.81
C PHE A 164 0.31 8.52 12.35
N ILE A 165 -0.82 9.18 12.58
CA ILE A 165 -0.82 10.55 13.14
C ILE A 165 -0.19 10.55 14.53
N TRP A 166 -0.50 9.56 15.36
CA TRP A 166 0.09 9.40 16.69
C TRP A 166 1.59 9.20 16.61
N SER A 167 2.06 8.30 15.74
CA SER A 167 3.47 8.04 15.48
C SER A 167 4.25 9.31 15.08
N MET A 168 3.59 10.25 14.40
CA MET A 168 4.19 11.52 14.03
C MET A 168 4.16 12.57 15.12
N ALA A 169 3.20 12.49 16.04
CA ALA A 169 3.13 13.35 17.22
C ALA A 169 4.10 12.90 18.32
N ASP A 170 4.37 11.60 18.43
CA ASP A 170 5.30 11.04 19.41
C ASP A 170 6.73 11.04 18.89
N GLY A 171 7.55 11.95 19.43
CA GLY A 171 8.98 12.03 19.11
C GLY A 171 9.75 10.73 19.42
N GLN A 172 9.21 9.85 20.28
CA GLN A 172 9.85 8.57 20.62
C GLN A 172 9.89 7.59 19.45
N THR A 173 8.93 7.64 18.52
CA THR A 173 8.88 6.71 17.37
C THR A 173 10.08 6.86 16.42
N ILE A 174 10.79 7.98 16.49
CA ILE A 174 12.05 8.19 15.79
C ILE A 174 13.25 7.67 16.61
N VAL A 175 13.17 7.76 17.94
CA VAL A 175 14.27 7.41 18.86
C VAL A 175 14.49 5.90 18.92
N TYR A 176 13.42 5.10 18.99
CA TYR A 176 13.54 3.64 19.06
C TYR A 176 14.30 3.02 17.86
N PRO A 177 13.94 3.32 16.59
CA PRO A 177 14.70 2.85 15.43
C PRO A 177 16.17 3.30 15.44
N LYS A 178 16.43 4.53 15.88
CA LYS A 178 17.80 5.05 15.99
C LYS A 178 18.62 4.26 17.01
N ASN A 179 18.09 4.06 18.22
CA ASN A 179 18.76 3.30 19.27
C ASN A 179 19.04 1.86 18.82
N LYS A 180 18.08 1.25 18.13
CA LYS A 180 18.26 -0.09 17.55
C LYS A 180 19.38 -0.13 16.52
N MET A 181 19.48 0.89 15.65
CA MET A 181 20.60 0.98 14.70
C MET A 181 21.94 1.15 15.39
N ASP A 182 22.02 2.02 16.39
CA ASP A 182 23.26 2.25 17.14
C ASP A 182 23.71 0.97 17.90
N GLU A 183 22.77 0.10 18.32
CA GLU A 183 23.08 -1.20 18.92
C GLU A 183 23.55 -2.25 17.89
N LEU A 184 22.94 -2.26 16.69
CA LEU A 184 23.27 -3.23 15.64
C LEU A 184 24.61 -2.89 14.95
N PHE A 185 24.90 -1.61 14.76
CA PHE A 185 26.09 -1.14 14.06
C PHE A 185 27.42 -1.77 14.55
N PRO A 186 27.75 -1.79 15.86
CA PRO A 186 29.00 -2.41 16.32
C PRO A 186 29.03 -3.94 16.16
N LYS A 187 27.87 -4.60 16.02
CA LYS A 187 27.80 -6.07 15.84
C LYS A 187 28.11 -6.50 14.40
N PHE A 188 28.08 -5.57 13.45
CA PHE A 188 28.30 -5.85 12.03
C PHE A 188 29.38 -4.91 11.48
N LEU A 189 30.63 -5.39 11.42
CA LEU A 189 31.80 -4.63 10.98
C LEU A 189 31.70 -4.10 9.53
N ASP A 190 30.82 -4.66 8.70
CA ASP A 190 30.66 -4.30 7.29
C ASP A 190 29.44 -3.40 7.01
N LEU A 191 28.77 -2.86 8.05
CA LEU A 191 27.56 -2.06 7.84
C LEU A 191 27.90 -0.65 7.29
N PRO A 192 27.34 -0.24 6.14
CA PRO A 192 27.51 1.11 5.63
C PRO A 192 27.10 2.18 6.65
N ALA A 193 27.93 3.21 6.82
CA ALA A 193 27.64 4.32 7.74
C ALA A 193 26.31 5.04 7.45
N GLU A 194 25.83 4.94 6.20
CA GLU A 194 24.54 5.49 5.75
C GLU A 194 23.31 4.85 6.42
N ILE A 195 23.46 3.68 7.05
CA ILE A 195 22.35 3.00 7.74
C ILE A 195 21.96 3.70 9.05
N ARG A 196 22.85 4.54 9.61
CA ARG A 196 22.58 5.33 10.82
C ARG A 196 21.77 6.61 10.56
N CYS A 197 21.43 6.87 9.31
CA CYS A 197 20.77 8.11 8.91
C CYS A 197 19.29 8.13 9.32
N TYR A 198 18.80 9.32 9.63
CA TYR A 198 17.40 9.54 10.03
C TYR A 198 16.36 9.14 8.95
N THR A 199 16.77 9.11 7.69
CA THR A 199 15.96 8.70 6.53
C THR A 199 15.83 7.18 6.38
N VAL A 200 16.47 6.42 7.27
CA VAL A 200 16.44 4.96 7.29
C VAL A 200 15.28 4.47 8.15
N PHE A 201 14.55 3.50 7.62
CA PHE A 201 13.54 2.74 8.35
C PHE A 201 14.11 1.37 8.72
N ILE A 202 13.98 1.05 10.01
CA ILE A 202 14.16 -0.29 10.56
C ILE A 202 12.99 -0.57 11.49
N LEU A 203 12.51 -1.81 11.48
CA LEU A 203 11.51 -2.25 12.43
C LEU A 203 12.13 -2.30 13.83
N ALA A 204 11.65 -1.45 14.74
CA ALA A 204 11.96 -1.47 16.16
C ALA A 204 10.74 -2.00 16.94
N PRO A 205 10.68 -3.31 17.28
CA PRO A 205 9.58 -3.90 18.04
C PRO A 205 9.38 -3.27 19.43
N GLU A 206 10.40 -2.57 19.94
CA GLU A 206 10.40 -1.87 21.21
C GLU A 206 9.51 -0.61 21.17
N ASP A 207 9.24 -0.08 19.98
CA ASP A 207 8.29 1.01 19.77
C ASP A 207 6.85 0.47 19.73
N PRO A 208 6.03 0.72 20.76
CA PRO A 208 4.68 0.18 20.86
C PRO A 208 3.74 0.75 19.78
N ILE A 209 3.98 1.97 19.30
CA ILE A 209 3.11 2.63 18.29
C ILE A 209 3.44 2.09 16.91
N LEU A 210 4.74 1.96 16.59
CA LEU A 210 5.19 1.38 15.34
C LEU A 210 4.75 -0.08 15.21
N ILE A 211 4.97 -0.91 16.24
CA ILE A 211 4.57 -2.32 16.19
C ILE A 211 3.06 -2.48 16.07
N LEU A 212 2.27 -1.66 16.77
CA LEU A 212 0.82 -1.64 16.63
C LEU A 212 0.40 -1.29 15.20
N SER A 213 1.03 -0.28 14.60
CA SER A 213 0.75 0.14 13.22
C SER A 213 1.09 -0.96 12.21
N VAL A 214 2.23 -1.64 12.39
CA VAL A 214 2.63 -2.79 11.55
C VAL A 214 1.67 -3.97 11.71
N ILE A 215 1.25 -4.29 12.93
CA ILE A 215 0.26 -5.35 13.18
C ILE A 215 -1.08 -5.00 12.52
N LEU A 216 -1.57 -3.78 12.71
CA LEU A 216 -2.82 -3.31 12.08
C LEU A 216 -2.74 -3.41 10.56
N TRP A 217 -1.61 -3.04 9.97
CA TRP A 217 -1.37 -3.18 8.53
C TRP A 217 -1.33 -4.64 8.06
N GLY A 218 -0.69 -5.54 8.82
CA GLY A 218 -0.71 -6.98 8.53
C GLY A 218 -2.12 -7.58 8.60
N VAL A 219 -2.93 -7.17 9.57
CA VAL A 219 -4.34 -7.56 9.70
C VAL A 219 -5.16 -7.02 8.53
N LEU A 220 -4.94 -5.77 8.10
CA LEU A 220 -5.56 -5.19 6.91
C LEU A 220 -5.26 -6.03 5.66
N CYS A 221 -3.99 -6.34 5.41
CA CYS A 221 -3.58 -7.14 4.26
C CYS A 221 -4.21 -8.54 4.28
N THR A 222 -4.27 -9.16 5.46
CA THR A 222 -4.89 -10.49 5.65
C THR A 222 -6.39 -10.45 5.35
N ILE A 223 -7.12 -9.51 5.95
CA ILE A 223 -8.57 -9.35 5.71
C ILE A 223 -8.83 -9.05 4.24
N GLY A 224 -8.06 -8.15 3.62
CA GLY A 224 -8.19 -7.81 2.20
C GLY A 224 -8.02 -9.04 1.31
N THR A 225 -7.00 -9.85 1.57
CA THR A 225 -6.71 -11.08 0.81
C THR A 225 -7.82 -12.12 0.98
N VAL A 226 -8.22 -12.41 2.22
CA VAL A 226 -9.33 -13.33 2.52
C VAL A 226 -10.61 -12.87 1.83
N MET A 227 -10.88 -11.56 1.82
CA MET A 227 -12.05 -11.00 1.18
C MET A 227 -12.03 -11.18 -0.34
N VAL A 228 -10.90 -10.91 -1.00
CA VAL A 228 -10.72 -11.11 -2.43
C VAL A 228 -10.94 -12.59 -2.78
N LEU A 229 -10.24 -13.49 -2.10
CA LEU A 229 -10.33 -14.93 -2.35
C LEU A 229 -11.75 -15.47 -2.14
N THR A 230 -12.39 -15.09 -1.04
CA THR A 230 -13.78 -15.50 -0.75
C THR A 230 -14.74 -15.00 -1.82
N SER A 231 -14.60 -13.74 -2.26
CA SER A 231 -15.43 -13.17 -3.32
C SER A 231 -15.26 -13.93 -4.64
N VAL A 232 -14.01 -14.23 -5.02
CA VAL A 232 -13.70 -15.02 -6.24
C VAL A 232 -14.30 -16.42 -6.15
N MET A 233 -14.09 -17.12 -5.04
CA MET A 233 -14.61 -18.47 -4.82
C MET A 233 -16.13 -18.49 -4.92
N LEU A 234 -16.81 -17.57 -4.24
CA LEU A 234 -18.27 -17.50 -4.25
C LEU A 234 -18.82 -17.11 -5.63
N ILE A 235 -18.21 -16.14 -6.32
CA ILE A 235 -18.61 -15.77 -7.69
C ILE A 235 -18.49 -16.99 -8.61
N ASN A 236 -17.37 -17.71 -8.58
CA ASN A 236 -17.17 -18.89 -9.41
C ASN A 236 -18.17 -20.01 -9.12
N GLN A 237 -18.44 -20.28 -7.84
CA GLN A 237 -19.45 -21.27 -7.44
C GLN A 237 -20.85 -20.87 -7.92
N LEU A 238 -21.23 -19.61 -7.76
CA LEU A 238 -22.56 -19.11 -8.16
C LEU A 238 -22.72 -19.09 -9.68
N LEU A 239 -21.72 -18.63 -10.44
CA LEU A 239 -21.74 -18.64 -11.90
C LEU A 239 -21.89 -20.06 -12.47
N ASN A 240 -21.28 -21.06 -11.82
CA ASN A 240 -21.40 -22.46 -12.22
C ASN A 240 -22.80 -23.02 -11.91
N LYS A 241 -23.44 -22.61 -10.80
CA LYS A 241 -24.78 -23.09 -10.39
C LYS A 241 -25.94 -22.39 -11.11
N THR A 242 -25.79 -21.13 -11.51
CA THR A 242 -26.89 -20.34 -12.09
C THR A 242 -27.24 -20.82 -13.50
N LYS A 243 -28.50 -21.22 -13.73
CA LYS A 243 -29.02 -21.58 -15.06
C LYS A 243 -29.53 -20.38 -15.87
N ASN A 244 -29.77 -19.24 -15.20
CA ASN A 244 -30.44 -18.07 -15.77
C ASN A 244 -29.51 -17.08 -16.50
N LEU A 245 -28.21 -17.36 -16.57
CA LEU A 245 -27.23 -16.51 -17.24
C LEU A 245 -26.73 -17.17 -18.52
N SER A 246 -26.64 -16.40 -19.61
CA SER A 246 -26.08 -16.85 -20.88
C SER A 246 -24.61 -17.28 -20.73
N LYS A 247 -24.14 -18.16 -21.63
CA LYS A 247 -22.73 -18.60 -21.67
C LYS A 247 -21.77 -17.41 -21.82
N GLU A 248 -22.12 -16.46 -22.67
CA GLU A 248 -21.31 -15.25 -22.91
C GLU A 248 -21.24 -14.35 -21.68
N THR A 249 -22.36 -14.13 -20.96
CA THR A 249 -22.36 -13.34 -19.73
C THR A 249 -21.50 -13.99 -18.64
N LYS A 250 -21.55 -15.33 -18.52
CA LYS A 250 -20.69 -16.06 -17.56
C LYS A 250 -19.21 -15.92 -17.91
N LYS A 251 -18.85 -16.03 -19.19
CA LYS A 251 -17.48 -15.85 -19.69
C LYS A 251 -16.96 -14.44 -19.36
N LEU A 252 -17.78 -13.43 -19.64
CA LEU A 252 -17.45 -12.02 -19.34
C LEU A 252 -17.21 -11.79 -17.83
N GLN A 253 -18.07 -12.32 -16.96
CA GLN A 253 -17.90 -12.20 -15.50
C GLN A 253 -16.61 -12.87 -15.01
N LYS A 254 -16.28 -14.06 -15.52
CA LYS A 254 -15.03 -14.76 -15.16
C LYS A 254 -13.79 -13.99 -15.60
N MET A 255 -13.79 -13.44 -16.82
CA MET A 255 -12.69 -12.64 -17.35
C MET A 255 -12.47 -11.37 -16.51
N LEU A 256 -13.55 -10.69 -16.15
CA LEU A 256 -13.47 -9.49 -15.31
C LEU A 256 -12.91 -9.83 -13.93
N VAL A 257 -13.43 -10.84 -13.25
CA VAL A 257 -12.94 -11.26 -11.92
C VAL A 257 -11.46 -11.66 -11.97
N PHE A 258 -11.02 -12.37 -13.02
CA PHE A 258 -9.62 -12.70 -13.21
C PHE A 258 -8.74 -11.46 -13.38
N SER A 259 -9.20 -10.47 -14.17
CA SER A 259 -8.50 -9.20 -14.33
C SER A 259 -8.34 -8.45 -12.98
N LEU A 260 -9.38 -8.41 -12.13
CA LEU A 260 -9.26 -7.82 -10.79
C LEU A 260 -8.30 -8.61 -9.89
N LEU A 261 -8.28 -9.94 -10.01
CA LEU A 261 -7.35 -10.78 -9.23
C LEU A 261 -5.90 -10.49 -9.63
N ALA A 262 -5.63 -10.32 -10.92
CA ALA A 262 -4.32 -9.91 -11.40
C ALA A 262 -3.92 -8.52 -10.86
N GLN A 263 -4.83 -7.55 -10.84
CA GLN A 263 -4.60 -6.24 -10.23
C GLN A 263 -4.23 -6.35 -8.74
N ALA A 264 -4.99 -7.14 -7.97
CA ALA A 264 -4.69 -7.37 -6.55
C ALA A 264 -3.34 -8.09 -6.36
N ALA A 265 -3.02 -9.07 -7.20
CA ALA A 265 -1.76 -9.82 -7.13
C ALA A 265 -0.54 -8.92 -7.39
N ILE A 266 -0.62 -7.99 -8.36
CA ILE A 266 0.46 -7.04 -8.64
C ILE A 266 0.79 -6.22 -7.39
N HIS A 267 -0.22 -5.73 -6.67
CA HIS A 267 0.02 -5.02 -5.40
C HIS A 267 0.71 -5.88 -4.34
N VAL A 268 0.30 -7.13 -4.18
CA VAL A 268 0.94 -8.05 -3.22
C VAL A 268 2.39 -8.32 -3.59
N ILE A 269 2.68 -8.53 -4.88
CA ILE A 269 4.05 -8.74 -5.37
C ILE A 269 4.92 -7.52 -5.10
N MET A 270 4.43 -6.31 -5.43
CA MET A 270 5.16 -5.06 -5.18
C MET A 270 5.44 -4.82 -3.68
N ILE A 271 4.59 -5.32 -2.79
CA ILE A 271 4.79 -5.22 -1.34
C ILE A 271 5.85 -6.22 -0.85
N LEU A 272 5.83 -7.45 -1.37
CA LEU A 272 6.76 -8.50 -0.95
C LEU A 272 8.17 -8.33 -1.53
N PHE A 273 8.27 -7.71 -2.71
CA PHE A 273 9.52 -7.49 -3.44
C PHE A 273 9.62 -6.02 -3.88
N PRO A 274 9.85 -5.09 -2.91
CA PRO A 274 10.02 -3.67 -3.20
C PRO A 274 11.32 -3.34 -3.96
#